data_AF-A0A920VMD4-F1
#
_entry.id   AF-A0A920VMD4-F1
#
_cell.length_a   1.000
_cell.length_b   1.000
_cell.length_c   1.000
_cell.angle_alpha   90.00
_cell.angle_beta   90.00
_cell.angle_gamma   90.00
#
_symmetry.space_group_name_H-M   'P 1'
#
loop_
_entity.id
_entity.type
_entity.pdbx_description
1 polymer ?
#
loop_
_entity_poly.entity_id
_entity_poly.type
_entity_poly.pdbx_seq_one_letter_code
_entity_poly.pdbx_strand_id
1 'polypeptide(L)' 'MTTKQELIQKMIQMQKQFMARERKSGIDLEDYFTPQPGDLLDGYRETFSDLATEVVDLAHEEKGSNR' A
#
# COMPACT_ATOMS: atom_id res chain seq x y z
N MET A 1 1.76 14.86 -11.91
CA MET A 1 1.07 14.75 -10.60
C MET A 1 0.03 13.65 -10.74
N THR A 2 0.20 12.54 -10.02
CA THR A 2 -0.84 11.51 -9.87
C THR A 2 -1.98 12.08 -9.03
N THR A 3 -3.22 11.75 -9.35
CA THR A 3 -4.39 12.22 -8.59
C THR A 3 -4.57 11.38 -7.32
N LYS A 4 -5.19 11.96 -6.28
CA LYS A 4 -5.55 11.21 -5.05
C LYS A 4 -6.36 9.95 -5.37
N GLN A 5 -7.24 10.01 -6.37
CA GLN A 5 -8.02 8.87 -6.82
C GLN A 5 -7.14 7.75 -7.41
N GLU A 6 -6.12 8.09 -8.20
CA GLU A 6 -5.16 7.11 -8.74
C GLU A 6 -4.35 6.43 -7.63
N LEU A 7 -3.92 7.19 -6.61
CA LEU A 7 -3.22 6.63 -5.45
C LEU A 7 -4.12 5.65 -4.68
N ILE A 8 -5.38 6.03 -4.43
CA ILE A 8 -6.36 5.14 -3.78
C ILE A 8 -6.57 3.87 -4.61
N GLN A 9 -6.68 3.97 -5.94
CA GLN A 9 -6.80 2.80 -6.81
C GLN A 9 -5.58 1.88 -6.72
N LYS A 10 -4.37 2.45 -6.69
CA LYS A 10 -3.13 1.69 -6.50
C LYS A 10 -3.11 0.95 -5.16
N MET A 11 -3.48 1.62 -4.07
CA MET A 11 -3.58 0.99 -2.74
C MET A 11 -4.59 -0.17 -2.73
N ILE A 12 -5.77 0.01 -3.34
CA ILE A 12 -6.79 -1.05 -3.48
C ILE A 12 -6.23 -2.23 -4.28
N GLN A 13 -5.48 -1.97 -5.36
CA GLN A 13 -4.85 -3.02 -6.15
C GLN A 13 -3.83 -3.82 -5.32
N MET A 14 -2.98 -3.14 -4.55
CA MET A 14 -2.02 -3.78 -3.65
C MET A 14 -2.71 -4.63 -2.59
N GLN A 15 -3.79 -4.13 -1.98
CA GLN A 15 -4.59 -4.91 -1.01
C GLN A 15 -5.21 -6.16 -1.65
N LYS A 16 -5.72 -6.04 -2.88
CA LYS A 16 -6.25 -7.20 -3.62
C LYS A 16 -5.18 -8.24 -3.91
N GLN A 17 -3.97 -7.83 -4.28
CA GLN A 17 -2.84 -8.73 -4.50
C GLN A 17 -2.44 -9.45 -3.21
N PHE A 18 -2.38 -8.73 -2.09
CA PHE A 18 -2.12 -9.31 -0.77
C PHE A 18 -3.17 -10.39 -0.42
N MET A 19 -4.46 -10.04 -0.49
CA MET A 19 -5.55 -10.99 -0.22
C MET A 19 -5.54 -12.20 -1.16
N ALA A 20 -5.12 -12.02 -2.41
CA ALA A 20 -5.00 -13.13 -3.35
C ALA A 20 -3.86 -14.09 -2.96
N ARG A 21 -2.71 -13.57 -2.50
CA ARG A 21 -1.62 -14.38 -1.95
C ARG A 21 -2.08 -15.13 -0.71
N GLU A 22 -2.69 -14.44 0.24
CA GLU A 22 -3.20 -15.01 1.49
C GLU A 22 -4.18 -16.16 1.24
N ARG A 23 -5.15 -15.98 0.34
CA ARG A 23 -6.11 -17.04 -0.01
C ARG A 23 -5.48 -18.23 -0.74
N LYS A 24 -4.40 -18.01 -1.48
CA LYS A 24 -3.75 -19.04 -2.29
C LYS A 24 -2.81 -19.92 -1.47
N SER A 25 -2.00 -19.31 -0.61
CA SER A 25 -0.89 -19.99 0.07
C SER A 25 -0.78 -19.67 1.56
N GLY A 26 -1.65 -18.82 2.11
CA GLY A 26 -1.41 -18.18 3.40
C GLY A 26 -0.33 -17.10 3.30
N ILE A 27 -0.16 -16.37 4.40
CA ILE A 27 0.93 -15.40 4.61
C ILE A 27 1.39 -15.59 6.05
N ASP A 28 2.64 -15.98 6.24
CA ASP A 28 3.25 -16.02 7.56
C ASP A 28 3.85 -14.65 7.93
N LEU A 29 4.20 -14.47 9.20
CA LEU A 29 4.83 -13.22 9.66
C LEU A 29 6.15 -12.95 8.91
N GLU A 30 6.94 -13.99 8.62
CA GLU A 30 8.21 -13.84 7.90
C GLU A 30 8.01 -13.36 6.46
N ASP A 31 6.96 -13.84 5.76
CA ASP A 31 6.61 -13.34 4.43
C ASP A 31 6.33 -11.83 4.44
N TYR A 32 5.69 -11.34 5.50
CA TYR A 32 5.27 -9.94 5.59
C TYR A 32 6.35 -9.01 6.13
N PHE A 33 7.14 -9.45 7.11
CA PHE A 33 8.14 -8.62 7.78
C PHE A 33 9.54 -8.74 7.17
N THR A 34 9.86 -9.89 6.59
CA THR A 34 11.18 -10.21 6.01
C THR A 34 11.03 -10.95 4.67
N PRO A 35 10.33 -10.35 3.68
CA PRO A 35 10.13 -10.96 2.37
C PRO A 35 11.47 -11.24 1.68
N GLN A 36 11.52 -12.31 0.88
CA GLN A 36 12.65 -12.56 0.00
C GLN A 36 12.69 -11.50 -1.12
N PRO A 37 13.89 -11.10 -1.61
CA PRO A 37 13.99 -10.17 -2.72
C PRO A 37 13.21 -10.64 -3.95
N GLY A 38 12.37 -9.76 -4.50
CA GLY A 38 11.49 -10.06 -5.64
C GLY A 38 10.20 -10.82 -5.29
N ASP A 39 9.94 -11.09 -4.01
CA ASP A 39 8.63 -11.54 -3.55
C ASP A 39 7.57 -10.44 -3.74
N LEU A 40 6.30 -10.82 -3.84
CA LEU A 40 5.17 -9.87 -3.91
C LEU A 40 5.16 -8.87 -2.75
N LEU A 41 5.58 -9.32 -1.56
CA LEU A 41 5.59 -8.52 -0.34
C LEU A 41 6.90 -7.73 -0.16
N ASP A 42 7.88 -7.91 -1.05
CA ASP A 42 9.13 -7.14 -1.05
C ASP A 42 8.84 -5.64 -1.25
N GLY A 43 9.21 -4.83 -0.26
CA GLY A 43 8.92 -3.39 -0.23
C GLY A 43 7.43 -3.03 -0.13
N TYR A 44 6.54 -4.00 0.09
CA TYR A 44 5.09 -3.78 0.11
C TYR A 44 4.68 -2.82 1.21
N ARG A 45 5.24 -2.99 2.42
CA ARG A 45 4.86 -2.23 3.61
C ARG A 45 5.27 -0.77 3.49
N GLU A 46 6.49 -0.53 3.06
CA GLU A 46 7.07 0.78 2.81
C GLU A 46 6.25 1.48 1.72
N THR A 47 6.07 0.82 0.58
CA THR A 47 5.30 1.39 -0.55
C THR A 47 3.86 1.72 -0.15
N PHE A 48 3.18 0.83 0.59
CA PHE A 48 1.81 1.09 1.02
C PHE A 48 1.73 2.24 2.02
N SER A 49 2.68 2.32 2.96
CA SER A 49 2.80 3.40 3.95
C SER A 49 3.03 4.75 3.27
N ASP A 50 3.90 4.80 2.25
CA ASP A 50 4.20 6.01 1.51
C ASP A 50 2.98 6.50 0.72
N LEU A 51 2.28 5.59 0.04
CA LEU A 51 1.03 5.92 -0.66
C LEU A 51 -0.06 6.42 0.30
N ALA A 52 -0.21 5.78 1.46
CA ALA A 52 -1.17 6.20 2.47
C ALA A 52 -0.84 7.62 2.98
N THR A 53 0.44 7.90 3.21
CA THR A 53 0.94 9.23 3.56
C THR A 53 0.57 10.26 2.51
N GLU A 54 0.85 9.99 1.23
CA GLU A 54 0.56 10.92 0.13
C GLU A 54 -0.96 11.18 -0.02
N VAL A 55 -1.80 10.15 0.16
CA VAL A 55 -3.26 10.30 0.14
C VAL A 55 -3.74 11.20 1.29
N VAL A 56 -3.17 11.07 2.48
CA VAL A 56 -3.48 11.90 3.65
C VAL A 56 -3.05 13.35 3.39
N ASP A 57 -1.86 13.58 2.85
CA ASP A 57 -1.37 14.93 2.51
C ASP A 57 -2.30 15.63 1.53
N LEU A 58 -2.69 14.95 0.45
CA LEU A 58 -3.64 15.48 -0.52
C LEU A 58 -5.02 15.76 0.11
N ALA A 59 -5.47 14.92 1.05
CA ALA A 59 -6.72 15.16 1.76
C ALA A 59 -6.66 16.40 2.67
N HIS A 60 -5.52 16.65 3.32
CA HIS A 60 -5.28 17.86 4.10
C HIS A 60 -5.24 19.11 3.22
N GLU A 61 -4.53 19.04 2.09
CA GLU A 61 -4.46 20.13 1.10
C GLU A 61 -5.86 20.50 0.57
N GLU A 62 -6.67 19.51 0.19
CA GLU A 62 -8.04 19.73 -0.29
C GLU A 62 -8.98 20.32 0.78
N LYS A 63 -8.78 19.98 2.05
CA LYS A 63 -9.58 20.46 3.17
C LYS A 63 -9.09 21.79 3.74
N GLY A 64 -7.89 22.22 3.38
CA GLY A 64 -7.22 23.37 3.99
C GLY A 64 -6.92 23.15 5.47
N SER A 65 -6.67 21.90 5.89
CA SER A 65 -6.31 21.54 7.26
C SER A 65 -4.83 21.13 7.33
N ASN A 66 -4.25 21.13 8.54
CA ASN A 66 -2.88 20.69 8.75
C ASN A 66 -2.83 19.19 9.05
N ARG A 67 -1.74 18.54 8.62
CA ARG A 67 -1.41 17.15 8.92
C ARG A 67 -1.10 16.95 10.40
#